data_AF-A0A965C5B9-F1
#
_entry.id   AF-A0A965C5B9-F1
#
_cell.length_a   1.000
_cell.length_b   1.000
_cell.length_c   1.000
_cell.angle_alpha   90.00
_cell.angle_beta   90.00
_cell.angle_gamma   90.00
#
_symmetry.space_group_name_H-M   'P 1'
#
loop_
_entity.id
_entity.type
_entity.pdbx_description
1 polymer ?
#
loop_
_entity_poly.entity_id
_entity_poly.type
_entity_poly.pdbx_seq_one_letter_code
_entity_poly.pdbx_strand_id
1 'polypeptide(L)' 'MSSQIILPPAMLGMLGGGQLGRFFVIAAHEMGYRVTVLDPDKNSPAGKIADVH' A
#
# COMPACT_ATOMS: atom_id res chain seq x y z
N MET A 1 -5.42 16.71 -18.70
CA MET A 1 -5.54 16.34 -17.28
C MET A 1 -4.27 16.78 -16.58
N SER A 2 -4.34 17.61 -15.54
CA SER A 2 -3.18 17.91 -14.70
C SER A 2 -2.95 16.73 -13.75
N SER A 3 -1.80 16.08 -13.83
CA SER A 3 -1.40 15.09 -12.83
C SER A 3 -1.08 15.82 -11.53
N GLN A 4 -1.85 15.58 -10.46
CA GLN A 4 -1.49 16.08 -9.13
C GLN A 4 -0.39 15.19 -8.55
N ILE A 5 0.66 15.81 -8.01
CA ILE A 5 1.72 15.10 -7.30
C ILE A 5 1.20 14.71 -5.92
N ILE A 6 1.30 13.43 -5.58
CA ILE A 6 0.99 12.90 -4.25
C ILE A 6 2.30 12.83 -3.48
N LEU A 7 2.39 13.54 -2.35
CA LEU A 7 3.60 13.61 -1.53
C LEU A 7 3.43 12.82 -0.22
N PRO A 8 4.51 12.30 0.38
CA PRO A 8 4.45 11.73 1.72
C PRO A 8 3.97 12.77 2.75
N PRO A 9 3.22 12.39 3.80
CA PRO A 9 2.87 11.03 4.20
C PRO A 9 1.46 10.61 3.73
N ALA A 10 1.11 10.90 2.47
CA ALA A 10 -0.19 10.51 1.93
C ALA A 10 -0.46 9.00 2.03
N MET A 11 -1.74 8.63 2.06
CA MET A 11 -2.19 7.24 2.08
C MET A 11 -2.47 6.75 0.65
N LEU A 12 -1.77 5.70 0.25
CA LEU A 12 -1.94 5.02 -1.03
C LEU A 12 -2.90 3.84 -0.87
N GLY A 13 -3.82 3.67 -1.82
CA GLY A 13 -4.73 2.54 -1.87
C GLY A 13 -4.20 1.44 -2.79
N MET A 14 -4.18 0.20 -2.32
CA MET A 14 -3.76 -0.98 -3.07
C MET A 14 -4.87 -2.02 -3.10
N LEU A 15 -5.26 -2.46 -4.30
CA LEU A 15 -6.21 -3.56 -4.49
C LEU A 15 -5.43 -4.84 -4.80
N GLY A 16 -5.55 -5.84 -3.92
CA GLY A 16 -4.80 -7.10 -3.98
C GLY A 16 -3.57 -7.10 -3.08
N GLY A 17 -3.45 -8.13 -2.26
CA GLY A 17 -2.50 -8.26 -1.17
C GLY A 17 -1.44 -9.34 -1.34
N GLY A 18 -1.20 -9.80 -2.58
CA GLY A 18 -0.16 -10.81 -2.88
C GLY A 18 1.29 -10.34 -2.66
N GLN A 19 2.27 -11.16 -3.04
CA GLN A 19 3.69 -10.86 -2.82
C GLN A 19 4.16 -9.58 -3.52
N LEU A 20 3.62 -9.25 -4.69
CA LEU A 20 3.94 -7.98 -5.38
C LEU A 20 3.46 -6.78 -4.56
N GLY A 21 2.28 -6.89 -3.93
CA GLY A 21 1.79 -5.87 -3.03
C GLY A 21 2.63 -5.72 -1.77
N ARG A 22 3.16 -6.82 -1.26
CA ARG A 22 4.10 -6.75 -0.14
C ARG A 22 5.33 -5.91 -0.50
N PHE A 23 5.92 -6.11 -1.67
CA PHE A 23 7.05 -5.30 -2.12
C PHE A 23 6.67 -3.83 -2.34
N PHE A 24 5.46 -3.56 -2.85
CA PHE A 24 4.94 -2.20 -2.97
C PHE A 24 4.81 -1.50 -1.60
N VAL A 25 4.21 -2.16 -0.61
CA VAL A 25 4.03 -1.60 0.74
C VAL A 25 5.38 -1.25 1.37
N ILE A 26 6.37 -2.14 1.23
CA ILE A 26 7.75 -1.90 1.73
C ILE A 26 8.32 -0.62 1.09
N ALA A 27 8.28 -0.49 -0.23
CA ALA A 27 8.81 0.68 -0.92
C ALA A 27 8.04 1.97 -0.56
N ALA A 28 6.71 1.89 -0.44
CA ALA A 28 5.88 3.02 -0.03
C ALA A 28 6.24 3.50 1.39
N HIS A 29 6.43 2.57 2.32
CA HIS A 29 6.89 2.86 3.69
C HIS A 29 8.29 3.47 3.72
N GLU A 30 9.25 2.94 2.94
CA GLU A 30 10.61 3.51 2.79
C GLU A 30 10.58 4.95 2.27
N MET A 31 9.61 5.27 1.40
CA MET A 31 9.39 6.62 0.87
C MET A 31 8.56 7.52 1.81
N GLY A 32 8.10 7.00 2.96
CA GLY A 32 7.34 7.75 3.96
C GLY A 32 5.83 7.83 3.73
N TYR A 33 5.27 7.06 2.80
CA TYR A 33 3.83 6.95 2.59
C TYR A 33 3.20 5.95 3.57
N ARG A 34 1.86 5.98 3.63
CA ARG A 34 1.04 4.95 4.27
C ARG A 34 0.30 4.16 3.20
N VAL A 35 -0.10 2.92 3.50
CA VAL A 35 -0.82 2.06 2.55
C VAL A 35 -2.05 1.41 3.18
N THR A 36 -3.19 1.53 2.51
CA THR A 36 -4.35 0.65 2.72
C THR A 36 -4.33 -0.44 1.66
N VAL A 37 -4.33 -1.70 2.08
CA VAL A 37 -4.46 -2.86 1.17
C VAL A 37 -5.88 -3.40 1.30
N LEU A 38 -6.57 -3.66 0.19
CA LEU A 38 -7.83 -4.40 0.20
C LEU A 38 -7.60 -5.78 -0.42
N ASP A 39 -7.76 -6.84 0.37
CA ASP A 39 -7.68 -8.23 -0.08
C ASP A 39 -8.69 -9.11 0.69
N PRO A 40 -9.34 -10.09 0.04
CA PRO A 40 -10.26 -10.99 0.74
C PRO A 40 -9.57 -11.93 1.74
N ASP A 41 -8.30 -12.27 1.54
CA ASP A 41 -7.54 -13.08 2.49
C ASP A 41 -7.02 -12.21 3.62
N LYS A 42 -7.55 -12.40 4.84
CA LYS A 42 -7.10 -11.73 6.07
C LYS A 42 -5.61 -11.94 6.36
N ASN A 43 -4.99 -12.97 5.78
CA ASN A 43 -3.57 -13.27 5.91
C ASN A 43 -2.73 -12.86 4.69
N SER A 44 -3.28 -12.03 3.79
CA SER A 44 -2.60 -11.61 2.57
C SER A 44 -1.20 -11.05 2.88
N PRO A 45 -0.17 -11.43 2.09
CA PRO A 45 1.21 -11.00 2.31
C PRO A 45 1.40 -9.49 2.48
N ALA A 46 0.69 -8.66 1.71
CA ALA A 46 0.76 -7.21 1.79
C ALA A 46 -0.09 -6.66 2.93
N GLY A 47 -1.30 -7.18 3.15
CA GLY A 47 -2.19 -6.72 4.20
C GLY A 47 -1.58 -6.87 5.60
N LYS A 48 -0.75 -7.89 5.82
CA LYS A 48 -0.01 -8.10 7.08
C LYS A 48 0.94 -6.96 7.45
N ILE A 49 1.40 -6.20 6.47
CA ILE A 49 2.37 -5.10 6.68
C ILE A 49 1.80 -3.74 6.29
N ALA A 50 0.52 -3.66 5.91
CA ALA A 50 -0.14 -2.42 5.57
C ALA A 50 -0.53 -1.62 6.83
N ASP A 51 -0.77 -0.32 6.68
CA ASP A 51 -1.32 0.52 7.75
C ASP A 51 -2.79 0.17 8.01
N VAL A 52 -3.52 -0.24 6.96
CA VAL A 52 -4.91 -0.71 7.00
C VAL A 52 -5.08 -1.89 6.03
N HIS A 53 -5.83 -2.91 6.43
CA HIS A 53 -6.17 -4.08 5.62
C HIS A 53 -7.69 -4.29 5.55
#